data_AF-A0A2T2YDG8-F1
#
_entry.id   AF-A0A2T2YDG8-F1
#
_cell.length_a   1.000
_cell.length_b   1.000
_cell.length_c   1.000
_cell.angle_alpha   90.00
_cell.angle_beta   90.00
_cell.angle_gamma   90.00
#
_symmetry.space_group_name_H-M   'P 1'
#
loop_
_entity.id
_entity.type
_entity.pdbx_description
1 polymer ?
#
loop_
_entity_poly.entity_id
_entity_poly.type
_entity_poly.pdbx_seq_one_letter_code
_entity_poly.pdbx_strand_id
1 'polypeptide(L)'
;MTIHNLKPNEREVIKLANHFGKRAEKLIKLGKLSPEHQQVSESCTKLTEQIYAHAAAREVVLERREKLGKIVQDHATCPQCHKNSHLKITGIARHEKGWQSNKYKCRRCNVQFTWNRPNNPWDMLLFMQDYVAKLNANIDNEALDPEVRQHSEIVVEQIKQNILQLEPVLNQSDEEFTQMNQRDEEMTRLLQSFKSYLQIEKIKMDSWQID
;
A
#
# COMPACT_ATOMS: atom_id res chain seq x y z
N MET A 1 14.96 15.55 -9.30
CA MET A 1 14.22 14.32 -8.93
C MET A 1 12.92 14.29 -9.72
N THR A 2 12.76 13.33 -10.61
CA THR A 2 11.50 13.12 -11.33
C THR A 2 10.60 12.27 -10.44
N ILE A 3 9.63 12.90 -9.77
CA ILE A 3 8.67 12.20 -8.91
C ILE A 3 7.56 11.68 -9.82
N HIS A 4 7.50 10.35 -9.99
CA HIS A 4 6.65 9.72 -11.00
C HIS A 4 5.22 9.44 -10.53
N ASN A 5 4.96 9.48 -9.21
CA ASN A 5 3.69 9.04 -8.64
C ASN A 5 2.76 10.18 -8.17
N LEU A 6 2.64 11.25 -8.94
CA LEU A 6 1.65 12.31 -8.70
C LEU A 6 0.26 11.89 -9.18
N LYS A 7 -0.77 12.10 -8.36
CA LYS A 7 -2.19 11.96 -8.71
C LYS A 7 -2.62 13.07 -9.69
N PRO A 8 -3.72 12.89 -10.46
CA PRO A 8 -4.18 13.88 -11.43
C PRO A 8 -4.43 15.27 -10.83
N ASN A 9 -5.06 15.35 -9.65
CA ASN A 9 -5.33 16.60 -8.92
C ASN A 9 -4.03 17.30 -8.46
N GLU A 10 -3.07 16.54 -7.93
CA GLU A 10 -1.74 17.04 -7.55
C GLU A 10 -1.03 17.67 -8.76
N ARG A 11 -1.02 17.00 -9.91
CA ARG A 11 -0.42 17.51 -11.16
C ARG A 11 -1.09 18.80 -11.62
N GLU A 12 -2.42 18.88 -11.52
CA GLU A 12 -3.18 20.05 -11.94
C GLU A 12 -2.85 21.27 -11.05
N VAL A 13 -2.83 21.08 -9.72
CA VAL A 13 -2.49 22.15 -8.79
C VAL A 13 -1.05 22.63 -8.97
N ILE A 14 -0.08 21.72 -9.16
CA ILE A 14 1.31 22.09 -9.47
C ILE A 14 1.38 22.95 -10.75
N LYS A 15 0.64 22.59 -11.80
CA LYS A 15 0.60 23.37 -13.04
C LYS A 15 0.03 24.77 -12.79
N LEU A 16 -1.05 24.88 -12.02
CA LEU A 16 -1.67 26.16 -11.66
C LEU A 16 -0.71 27.02 -10.82
N ALA A 17 -0.14 26.45 -9.75
CA ALA A 17 0.81 27.11 -8.87
C ALA A 17 2.02 27.65 -9.65
N ASN A 18 2.60 26.85 -10.55
CA ASN A 18 3.72 27.27 -11.41
C ASN A 18 3.33 28.39 -12.39
N HIS A 19 2.14 28.35 -12.97
CA HIS A 19 1.63 29.40 -13.84
C HIS A 19 1.47 30.72 -13.06
N PHE A 20 0.89 30.66 -11.86
CA PHE A 20 0.71 31.81 -10.99
C PHE A 20 2.03 32.42 -10.53
N GLY A 21 2.99 31.61 -10.05
CA GLY A 21 4.30 32.09 -9.62
C GLY A 21 5.01 32.87 -10.74
N LYS A 22 5.07 32.29 -11.95
CA LYS A 22 5.68 32.96 -13.11
C LYS A 22 4.98 34.26 -13.50
N ARG A 23 3.64 34.29 -13.44
CA ARG A 23 2.87 35.49 -13.78
C ARG A 23 3.02 36.58 -12.73
N ALA A 24 3.01 36.22 -11.45
CA ALA A 24 3.24 37.14 -10.34
C ALA A 24 4.64 37.79 -10.43
N GLU A 25 5.69 36.98 -10.64
CA GLU A 25 7.06 37.49 -10.83
C GLU A 25 7.15 38.50 -11.97
N LYS A 26 6.49 38.22 -13.10
CA LYS A 26 6.47 39.12 -14.26
C LYS A 26 5.78 40.43 -13.94
N LEU A 27 4.63 40.39 -13.27
CA LEU A 27 3.84 41.58 -12.94
C LEU A 27 4.50 42.44 -11.84
N ILE A 28 5.18 41.82 -10.87
CA ILE A 28 6.00 42.53 -9.87
C ILE A 28 7.16 43.27 -10.56
N LYS A 29 7.88 42.62 -11.48
CA LYS A 29 8.95 43.27 -12.27
C LYS A 29 8.46 44.45 -13.11
N LEU A 30 7.20 44.43 -13.53
CA LEU A 30 6.56 45.51 -14.28
C LEU A 30 5.98 46.61 -13.38
N GLY A 31 6.13 46.51 -12.06
CA GLY A 31 5.56 47.45 -11.08
C GLY A 31 4.03 47.39 -10.98
N LYS A 32 3.39 46.37 -11.55
CA LYS A 32 1.92 46.22 -11.62
C LYS A 32 1.31 45.46 -10.43
N LEU A 33 2.13 44.88 -9.55
CA LEU A 33 1.71 44.19 -8.34
C LEU A 33 2.54 44.68 -7.15
N SER A 34 1.91 44.83 -5.97
CA SER A 34 2.62 45.19 -4.74
C SER A 34 3.52 44.03 -4.28
N PRO A 35 4.57 44.31 -3.47
CA PRO A 35 5.43 43.27 -2.88
C PRO A 35 4.70 42.23 -2.03
N GLU A 36 3.49 42.55 -1.52
CA GLU A 36 2.66 41.60 -0.75
C GLU A 36 2.26 40.38 -1.60
N HIS A 37 2.19 40.53 -2.93
CA HIS A 37 1.94 39.43 -3.85
C HIS A 37 3.14 38.48 -4.04
N GLN A 38 4.32 38.82 -3.51
CA GLN A 38 5.46 37.91 -3.43
C GLN A 38 5.18 36.73 -2.49
N GLN A 39 4.40 36.95 -1.42
CA GLN A 39 3.98 35.89 -0.49
C GLN A 39 3.12 34.81 -1.17
N VAL A 40 2.33 35.18 -2.19
CA VAL A 40 1.52 34.22 -2.97
C VAL A 40 2.42 33.32 -3.81
N SER A 41 3.46 33.89 -4.44
CA SER A 41 4.45 33.11 -5.20
C SER A 41 5.21 32.14 -4.28
N GLU A 42 5.68 32.61 -3.12
CA GLU A 42 6.36 31.77 -2.13
C GLU A 42 5.46 30.64 -1.61
N SER A 43 4.18 30.94 -1.37
CA SER A 43 3.19 29.94 -0.95
C SER A 43 2.94 28.88 -2.03
N CYS A 44 2.91 29.28 -3.31
CA CYS A 44 2.80 28.35 -4.44
C CYS A 44 4.01 27.41 -4.55
N THR A 45 5.22 27.92 -4.33
CA THR A 45 6.45 27.11 -4.30
C THR A 45 6.44 26.13 -3.14
N LYS A 46 6.14 26.60 -1.91
CA LYS A 46 6.07 25.74 -0.72
C LYS A 46 5.02 24.64 -0.88
N LEU A 47 3.83 24.96 -1.41
CA LEU A 47 2.81 23.95 -1.67
C LEU A 47 3.30 22.92 -2.70
N THR A 48 3.95 23.36 -3.76
CA THR A 48 4.49 22.46 -4.79
C THR A 48 5.51 21.49 -4.19
N GLU A 49 6.43 21.98 -3.35
CA GLU A 49 7.39 21.16 -2.61
C GLU A 49 6.70 20.16 -1.67
N GLN A 50 5.67 20.60 -0.94
CA GLN A 50 4.88 19.72 -0.06
C GLN A 50 4.17 18.61 -0.84
N ILE A 51 3.58 18.91 -2.01
CA ILE A 51 2.93 17.90 -2.86
C ILE A 51 3.96 16.86 -3.32
N TYR A 52 5.15 17.29 -3.72
CA TYR A 52 6.23 16.40 -4.13
C TYR A 52 6.71 15.51 -2.98
N ALA A 53 6.96 16.10 -1.80
CA ALA A 53 7.37 15.35 -0.61
C ALA A 53 6.31 14.31 -0.21
N HIS A 54 5.03 14.70 -0.27
CA HIS A 54 3.90 13.81 0.02
C HIS A 54 3.81 12.64 -0.97
N ALA A 55 3.94 12.91 -2.27
CA ALA A 55 3.93 11.86 -3.29
C ALA A 55 5.10 10.88 -3.13
N ALA A 56 6.29 11.37 -2.78
CA ALA A 56 7.44 10.52 -2.48
C ALA A 56 7.22 9.66 -1.22
N ALA A 57 6.66 10.23 -0.14
CA ALA A 57 6.33 9.49 1.07
C ALA A 57 5.32 8.35 0.80
N ARG A 58 4.28 8.64 0.01
CA ARG A 58 3.30 7.64 -0.45
C ARG A 58 3.96 6.50 -1.22
N GLU A 59 4.86 6.82 -2.14
CA GLU A 59 5.59 5.81 -2.92
C GLU A 59 6.41 4.86 -2.03
N VAL A 60 7.11 5.40 -1.03
CA VAL A 60 7.88 4.59 -0.07
C VAL A 60 6.99 3.62 0.72
N VAL A 61 5.84 4.09 1.22
CA VAL A 61 4.91 3.23 1.98
C VAL A 61 4.34 2.11 1.10
N LEU A 62 3.92 2.43 -0.13
CA LEU A 62 3.40 1.46 -1.08
C LEU A 62 4.46 0.42 -1.46
N GLU A 63 5.70 0.84 -1.73
CA GLU A 63 6.79 -0.06 -2.09
C GLU A 63 7.13 -1.02 -0.93
N ARG A 64 7.19 -0.50 0.31
CA ARG A 64 7.41 -1.34 1.51
C ARG A 64 6.31 -2.38 1.67
N ARG A 65 5.05 -1.96 1.56
CA ARG A 65 3.89 -2.85 1.68
C ARG A 65 3.86 -3.91 0.58
N GLU A 66 4.20 -3.54 -0.66
CA GLU A 66 4.31 -4.49 -1.77
C GLU A 66 5.42 -5.51 -1.55
N LYS A 67 6.60 -5.07 -1.10
CA LYS A 67 7.71 -5.97 -0.75
C LYS A 67 7.30 -6.95 0.35
N LEU A 68 6.63 -6.45 1.39
CA LEU A 68 6.09 -7.27 2.47
C LEU A 68 5.10 -8.32 1.94
N GLY A 69 4.20 -7.93 1.03
CA GLY A 69 3.28 -8.85 0.37
C GLY A 69 3.94 -10.01 -0.39
N LYS A 70 5.20 -9.86 -0.78
CA LYS A 70 5.96 -10.87 -1.54
C LYS A 70 6.89 -11.74 -0.68
N ILE A 71 6.93 -11.55 0.64
CA ILE A 71 7.83 -12.34 1.50
C ILE A 71 7.43 -13.82 1.55
N VAL A 72 6.14 -14.11 1.44
CA VAL A 72 5.62 -15.48 1.42
C VAL A 72 5.76 -16.01 0.00
N GLN A 73 6.73 -16.90 -0.18
CA GLN A 73 6.95 -17.55 -1.47
C GLN A 73 5.94 -18.68 -1.68
N ASP A 74 5.39 -18.74 -2.89
CA ASP A 74 4.50 -19.82 -3.30
C ASP A 74 5.32 -21.03 -3.78
N HIS A 75 5.41 -22.06 -2.93
CA HIS A 75 6.05 -23.33 -3.25
C HIS A 75 5.05 -24.41 -3.70
N ALA A 76 3.92 -24.03 -4.30
CA ALA A 76 2.94 -24.98 -4.81
C ALA A 76 3.57 -25.97 -5.79
N THR A 77 3.24 -27.25 -5.60
CA THR A 77 3.60 -28.33 -6.52
C THR A 77 2.35 -29.08 -6.95
N CYS A 78 2.35 -29.61 -8.16
CA CYS A 78 1.24 -30.45 -8.60
C CYS A 78 1.16 -31.70 -7.72
N PRO A 79 0.00 -32.06 -7.14
CA PRO A 79 -0.13 -33.25 -6.29
C PRO A 79 0.06 -34.58 -7.05
N GLN A 80 0.07 -34.54 -8.39
CA GLN A 80 0.20 -35.73 -9.24
C GLN A 80 1.61 -35.89 -9.83
N CYS A 81 2.22 -34.82 -10.35
CA CYS A 81 3.55 -34.88 -10.96
C CYS A 81 4.65 -34.21 -10.12
N HIS A 82 4.30 -33.59 -9.00
CA HIS A 82 5.21 -32.88 -8.07
C HIS A 82 6.09 -31.80 -8.73
N LYS A 83 5.71 -31.32 -9.92
CA LYS A 83 6.37 -30.21 -10.61
C LYS A 83 5.58 -28.93 -10.44
N ASN A 84 6.28 -27.83 -10.15
CA ASN A 84 5.72 -26.48 -10.11
C ASN A 84 5.71 -25.82 -11.50
N SER A 85 6.65 -26.18 -12.38
CA SER A 85 6.83 -25.58 -13.72
C SER A 85 5.63 -25.73 -14.66
N HIS A 86 4.73 -26.67 -14.36
CA HIS A 86 3.52 -26.91 -15.13
C HIS A 86 2.27 -26.24 -14.53
N LEU A 87 2.40 -25.51 -13.43
CA LEU A 87 1.27 -24.89 -12.74
C LEU A 87 0.91 -23.55 -13.39
N LYS A 88 -0.39 -23.32 -13.54
CA LYS A 88 -0.97 -22.02 -13.90
C LYS A 88 -1.94 -21.61 -12.79
N ILE A 89 -1.79 -20.39 -12.28
CA ILE A 89 -2.81 -19.80 -11.38
C ILE A 89 -4.10 -19.63 -12.18
N THR A 90 -5.20 -20.17 -11.66
CA THR A 90 -6.54 -20.07 -12.26
C THR A 90 -7.49 -19.20 -11.47
N GLY A 91 -7.15 -18.87 -10.23
CA GLY A 91 -7.95 -17.97 -9.40
C GLY A 91 -7.50 -18.02 -7.94
N ILE A 92 -8.36 -17.49 -7.08
CA ILE A 92 -8.15 -17.43 -5.64
C ILE A 92 -9.32 -18.17 -4.96
N ALA A 93 -9.02 -18.92 -3.91
CA ALA A 93 -10.00 -19.51 -3.00
C ALA A 93 -9.97 -18.72 -1.69
N ARG A 94 -11.15 -18.40 -1.15
CA ARG A 94 -11.27 -17.81 0.18
C ARG A 94 -11.69 -18.88 1.17
N HIS A 95 -10.97 -18.98 2.27
CA HIS A 95 -11.31 -19.87 3.38
C HIS A 95 -12.37 -19.21 4.27
N GLU A 96 -13.14 -20.01 5.01
CA GLU A 96 -14.22 -19.55 5.89
C GLU A 96 -13.73 -18.55 6.96
N LYS A 97 -12.51 -18.79 7.46
CA LYS A 97 -11.81 -17.92 8.43
C LYS A 97 -11.15 -16.69 7.80
N GLY A 98 -11.41 -16.42 6.52
CA GLY A 98 -11.08 -15.14 5.88
C GLY A 98 -9.85 -15.14 4.98
N TRP A 99 -8.87 -16.01 5.21
CA TRP A 99 -7.62 -16.04 4.43
C TRP A 99 -7.82 -16.54 3.00
N GLN A 100 -6.90 -16.17 2.11
CA GLN A 100 -6.94 -16.54 0.70
C GLN A 100 -5.78 -17.44 0.30
N SER A 101 -6.05 -18.36 -0.63
CA SER A 101 -5.04 -19.23 -1.24
C SER A 101 -5.22 -19.34 -2.74
N ASN A 102 -4.13 -19.59 -3.46
CA ASN A 102 -4.15 -19.70 -4.91
C ASN A 102 -4.79 -21.02 -5.37
N LYS A 103 -5.59 -20.94 -6.44
CA LYS A 103 -6.07 -22.08 -7.22
C LYS A 103 -5.15 -22.30 -8.41
N TYR A 104 -4.81 -23.56 -8.65
CA TYR A 104 -3.88 -23.98 -9.67
C TYR A 104 -4.51 -24.97 -10.63
N LYS A 105 -4.12 -24.89 -11.90
CA LYS A 105 -4.28 -25.96 -12.89
C LYS A 105 -2.90 -26.44 -13.33
N CYS A 106 -2.64 -27.73 -13.17
CA CYS A 106 -1.45 -28.35 -13.77
C CYS A 106 -1.71 -28.60 -15.25
N ARG A 107 -0.91 -27.99 -16.14
CA ARG A 107 -1.06 -28.13 -17.60
C ARG A 107 -0.71 -29.54 -18.09
N ARG A 108 0.16 -30.26 -17.37
CA ARG A 108 0.59 -31.62 -17.71
C ARG A 108 -0.42 -32.68 -17.26
N CYS A 109 -0.85 -32.61 -15.99
CA CYS A 109 -1.77 -33.59 -15.41
C CYS A 109 -3.25 -33.22 -15.64
N ASN A 110 -3.54 -32.02 -16.14
CA ASN A 110 -4.88 -31.46 -16.32
C ASN A 110 -5.75 -31.41 -15.05
N VAL A 111 -5.14 -31.54 -13.86
CA VAL A 111 -5.85 -31.43 -12.57
C VAL A 111 -5.94 -29.98 -12.09
N GLN A 112 -7.02 -29.66 -11.39
CA GLN A 112 -7.18 -28.41 -10.66
C GLN A 112 -7.15 -28.67 -9.15
N PHE A 113 -6.49 -27.79 -8.40
CA PHE A 113 -6.42 -27.90 -6.95
C PHE A 113 -6.23 -26.52 -6.32
N THR A 114 -6.62 -26.39 -5.06
CA THR A 114 -6.32 -25.21 -4.24
C THR A 114 -5.06 -25.50 -3.44
N TRP A 115 -4.09 -24.59 -3.45
CA TRP A 115 -2.93 -24.71 -2.58
C TRP A 115 -3.37 -24.49 -1.13
N ASN A 116 -2.94 -25.36 -0.23
CA ASN A 116 -3.42 -25.36 1.15
C ASN A 116 -2.79 -24.26 2.02
N ARG A 117 -1.83 -23.50 1.49
CA ARG A 117 -1.18 -22.39 2.20
C ARG A 117 -1.46 -21.05 1.51
N PRO A 118 -1.63 -19.97 2.28
CA PRO A 118 -1.68 -18.63 1.72
C PRO A 118 -0.39 -18.21 1.02
N ASN A 119 -0.49 -17.19 0.19
CA ASN A 119 0.61 -16.64 -0.61
C ASN A 119 0.95 -15.17 -0.28
N ASN A 120 0.44 -14.67 0.84
CA ASN A 120 0.77 -13.36 1.39
C ASN A 120 0.85 -13.45 2.92
N PRO A 121 1.60 -12.56 3.58
CA PRO A 121 1.88 -12.71 5.01
C PRO A 121 0.68 -12.41 5.91
N TRP A 122 -0.24 -11.53 5.52
CA TRP A 122 -1.47 -11.26 6.28
C TRP A 122 -2.33 -12.51 6.41
N ASP A 123 -2.59 -13.18 5.29
CA ASP A 123 -3.34 -14.42 5.28
C ASP A 123 -2.57 -15.57 5.94
N MET A 124 -1.24 -15.60 5.78
CA MET A 124 -0.38 -16.59 6.44
C MET A 124 -0.44 -16.48 7.97
N LEU A 125 -0.52 -15.27 8.53
CA LEU A 125 -0.68 -15.06 9.97
C LEU A 125 -1.96 -15.75 10.47
N LEU A 126 -3.10 -15.50 9.82
CA LEU A 126 -4.38 -16.12 10.17
C LEU A 126 -4.34 -17.65 10.05
N PHE A 127 -3.69 -18.14 8.99
CA PHE A 127 -3.49 -19.57 8.78
C PHE A 127 -2.65 -20.21 9.90
N MET A 128 -1.54 -19.57 10.31
CA MET A 128 -0.67 -20.06 11.38
C MET A 128 -1.40 -20.10 12.73
N GLN A 129 -2.19 -19.07 13.04
CA GLN A 129 -3.02 -19.02 14.25
C GLN A 129 -4.04 -20.17 14.29
N ASP A 130 -4.74 -20.41 13.17
CA ASP A 130 -5.66 -21.55 13.04
C ASP A 130 -4.95 -22.91 13.16
N TYR A 131 -3.79 -23.04 12.53
CA TYR A 131 -3.02 -24.26 12.55
C TYR A 131 -2.51 -24.60 13.96
N VAL A 132 -2.03 -23.61 14.72
CA VAL A 132 -1.67 -23.78 16.13
C VAL A 132 -2.88 -24.22 16.96
N ALA A 133 -4.05 -23.62 16.76
CA ALA A 133 -5.26 -24.03 17.48
C ALA A 133 -5.64 -25.49 17.22
N LYS A 134 -5.51 -25.95 15.96
CA LYS A 134 -5.75 -27.36 15.58
C LYS A 134 -4.71 -28.30 16.19
N LEU A 135 -3.43 -27.91 16.21
CA LEU A 135 -2.37 -28.72 16.82
C LEU A 135 -2.58 -28.86 18.33
N ASN A 136 -2.93 -27.78 19.04
CA ASN A 136 -3.24 -27.84 20.47
C ASN A 136 -4.42 -28.77 20.75
N ALA A 137 -5.51 -28.67 19.97
CA ALA A 137 -6.66 -29.56 20.12
C ALA A 137 -6.31 -31.04 19.91
N ASN A 138 -5.34 -31.33 19.03
CA ASN A 138 -4.82 -32.68 18.87
C ASN A 138 -3.93 -33.08 20.04
N ILE A 139 -3.02 -32.20 20.51
CA ILE A 139 -2.16 -32.47 21.67
C ILE A 139 -3.00 -32.82 22.89
N ASP A 140 -4.16 -32.20 23.10
CA ASP A 140 -5.04 -32.49 24.24
C ASP A 140 -5.71 -33.87 24.18
N ASN A 141 -5.65 -34.56 23.04
CA ASN A 141 -6.21 -35.91 22.88
C ASN A 141 -5.24 -36.96 23.45
N GLU A 142 -5.59 -37.54 24.60
CA GLU A 142 -4.79 -38.54 25.33
C GLU A 142 -4.55 -39.85 24.57
N ALA A 143 -5.29 -40.12 23.49
CA ALA A 143 -5.09 -41.31 22.66
C ALA A 143 -3.91 -41.19 21.67
N LEU A 144 -3.26 -40.02 21.60
CA LEU A 144 -2.08 -39.82 20.74
C LEU A 144 -0.82 -40.42 21.35
N ASP A 145 0.01 -40.97 20.46
CA ASP A 145 1.34 -41.44 20.78
C ASP A 145 2.17 -40.31 21.44
N PRO A 146 2.79 -40.55 22.61
CA PRO A 146 3.65 -39.59 23.29
C PRO A 146 4.72 -38.93 22.41
N GLU A 147 5.30 -39.66 21.46
CA GLU A 147 6.33 -39.11 20.57
C GLU A 147 5.73 -38.08 19.59
N VAL A 148 4.54 -38.36 19.06
CA VAL A 148 3.80 -37.45 18.17
C VAL A 148 3.33 -36.21 18.94
N ARG A 149 2.94 -36.38 20.21
CA ARG A 149 2.58 -35.27 21.10
C ARG A 149 3.76 -34.33 21.33
N GLN A 150 4.91 -34.87 21.73
CA GLN A 150 6.13 -34.08 21.95
C GLN A 150 6.59 -33.35 20.69
N HIS A 151 6.55 -34.03 19.53
CA HIS A 151 6.88 -33.39 18.26
C HIS A 151 5.91 -32.23 17.93
N SER A 152 4.61 -32.43 18.17
CA SER A 152 3.59 -31.41 17.93
C SER A 152 3.77 -30.19 18.83
N GLU A 153 4.16 -30.38 20.10
CA GLU A 153 4.47 -29.29 21.03
C GLU A 153 5.65 -28.43 20.54
N ILE A 154 6.72 -29.07 20.06
CA ILE A 154 7.89 -28.36 19.49
C ILE A 154 7.47 -27.52 18.27
N VAL A 155 6.67 -28.11 17.37
CA VAL A 155 6.16 -27.41 16.18
C VAL A 155 5.26 -26.24 16.56
N VAL A 156 4.36 -26.42 17.53
CA VAL A 156 3.51 -25.34 18.04
C VAL A 156 4.35 -24.18 18.55
N GLU A 157 5.38 -24.44 19.35
CA GLU A 157 6.21 -23.39 19.91
C GLU A 157 6.96 -22.63 18.82
N GLN A 158 7.52 -23.33 17.83
CA GLN A 158 8.17 -22.68 16.68
C GLN A 158 7.21 -21.77 15.91
N ILE A 159 5.96 -22.22 15.69
CA ILE A 159 4.97 -21.41 14.97
C ILE A 159 4.54 -20.19 15.80
N LYS A 160 4.37 -20.34 17.12
CA LYS A 160 4.09 -19.21 18.02
C LYS A 160 5.21 -18.16 17.97
N GLN A 161 6.47 -18.58 17.99
CA GLN A 161 7.61 -17.67 17.85
C GLN A 161 7.59 -16.94 16.50
N ASN A 162 7.26 -17.62 15.40
CA ASN A 162 7.12 -16.98 14.09
C ASN A 162 5.95 -15.97 14.06
N ILE A 163 4.81 -16.29 14.70
CA ILE A 163 3.68 -15.37 14.84
C ILE A 163 4.12 -14.11 15.59
N LEU A 164 4.80 -14.26 16.74
CA LEU A 164 5.29 -13.14 17.56
C LEU A 164 6.25 -12.21 16.79
N GLN A 165 6.99 -12.73 15.82
CA GLN A 165 7.86 -11.93 14.97
C GLN A 165 7.10 -11.26 13.81
N LEU A 166 6.16 -11.98 13.19
CA LEU A 166 5.48 -11.52 11.99
C LEU A 166 4.37 -10.49 12.28
N GLU A 167 3.57 -10.74 13.32
CA GLU A 167 2.43 -9.90 13.70
C GLU A 167 2.78 -8.41 13.89
N PRO A 168 3.82 -8.02 14.65
CA PRO A 168 4.15 -6.60 14.81
C PRO A 168 4.57 -5.92 13.51
N VAL A 169 5.26 -6.65 12.61
CA VAL A 169 5.68 -6.12 11.30
C VAL A 169 4.46 -5.85 10.41
N LEU A 170 3.47 -6.74 10.43
CA LEU A 170 2.23 -6.56 9.67
C LEU A 170 1.39 -5.42 10.23
N ASN A 171 1.23 -5.36 11.56
CA ASN A 171 0.49 -4.29 12.23
C ASN A 171 1.11 -2.92 11.95
N GLN A 172 2.44 -2.81 12.00
CA GLN A 172 3.13 -1.56 11.64
C GLN A 172 2.88 -1.18 10.18
N SER A 173 2.92 -2.15 9.25
CA SER A 173 2.64 -1.88 7.83
C SER A 173 1.19 -1.42 7.59
N ASP A 174 0.23 -1.98 8.33
CA ASP A 174 -1.18 -1.57 8.27
C ASP A 174 -1.40 -0.18 8.86
N GLU A 175 -0.70 0.16 9.94
CA GLU A 175 -0.72 1.49 10.53
C GLU A 175 -0.12 2.54 9.57
N GLU A 176 1.07 2.29 9.02
CA GLU A 176 1.72 3.19 8.05
C GLU A 176 0.82 3.43 6.82
N PHE A 177 0.18 2.39 6.32
CA PHE A 177 -0.75 2.48 5.19
C PHE A 177 -2.01 3.28 5.54
N THR A 178 -2.55 3.09 6.75
CA THR A 178 -3.73 3.84 7.23
C THR A 178 -3.40 5.33 7.40
N GLN A 179 -2.27 5.65 8.04
CA GLN A 179 -1.80 7.04 8.20
C GLN A 179 -1.54 7.70 6.84
N MET A 180 -0.97 6.97 5.88
CA MET A 180 -0.77 7.43 4.51
C MET A 180 -2.11 7.79 3.84
N ASN A 181 -3.12 6.92 3.96
CA ASN A 181 -4.45 7.17 3.37
C ASN A 181 -5.14 8.39 4.00
N GLN A 182 -5.04 8.56 5.32
CA GLN A 182 -5.57 9.74 6.02
C GLN A 182 -4.91 11.04 5.51
N ARG A 183 -3.58 11.05 5.40
CA ARG A 183 -2.84 12.19 4.84
C ARG A 183 -3.19 12.46 3.38
N ASP A 184 -3.42 11.41 2.59
CA ASP A 184 -3.88 11.50 1.20
C ASP A 184 -5.24 12.19 1.08
N GLU A 185 -6.17 11.89 2.00
CA GLU A 185 -7.48 12.55 2.06
C GLU A 185 -7.37 14.02 2.47
N GLU A 186 -6.58 14.32 3.50
CA GLU A 186 -6.31 15.68 3.95
C GLU A 186 -5.68 16.52 2.84
N MET A 187 -4.65 15.98 2.17
CA MET A 187 -4.00 16.61 1.03
C MET A 187 -5.00 16.86 -0.10
N THR A 188 -5.89 15.91 -0.38
CA THR A 188 -6.92 16.09 -1.41
C THR A 188 -7.85 17.26 -1.08
N ARG A 189 -8.28 17.39 0.18
CA ARG A 189 -9.12 18.52 0.64
C ARG A 189 -8.36 19.85 0.55
N LEU A 190 -7.09 19.87 0.98
CA LEU A 190 -6.23 21.05 0.90
C LEU A 190 -6.05 21.52 -0.55
N LEU A 191 -5.76 20.59 -1.46
CA LEU A 191 -5.58 20.87 -2.89
C LEU A 191 -6.85 21.41 -3.53
N GLN A 192 -8.01 20.90 -3.15
CA GLN A 192 -9.29 21.40 -3.64
C GLN A 192 -9.52 22.84 -3.20
N SER A 193 -9.29 23.16 -1.91
CA SER A 193 -9.42 24.52 -1.38
C SER A 193 -8.44 25.49 -2.05
N PHE A 194 -7.19 25.06 -2.22
CA PHE A 194 -6.16 25.88 -2.85
C PHE A 194 -6.44 26.11 -4.34
N LYS A 195 -6.94 25.09 -5.05
CA LYS A 195 -7.36 25.23 -6.45
C LYS A 195 -8.47 26.27 -6.59
N SER A 196 -9.49 26.23 -5.73
CA SER A 196 -10.57 27.23 -5.72
C SER A 196 -10.04 28.64 -5.45
N TYR A 197 -9.13 28.78 -4.48
CA TYR A 197 -8.49 30.07 -4.18
C TYR A 197 -7.69 30.60 -5.39
N LEU A 198 -6.85 29.77 -6.00
CA LEU A 198 -6.10 30.16 -7.20
C LEU A 198 -7.02 30.53 -8.36
N GLN A 199 -8.14 29.83 -8.56
CA GLN A 199 -9.09 30.19 -9.61
C GLN A 199 -9.71 31.58 -9.37
N ILE A 200 -10.04 31.92 -8.13
CA ILE A 200 -10.54 33.25 -7.77
C ILE A 200 -9.47 34.32 -8.04
N GLU A 201 -8.24 34.11 -7.58
CA GLU A 201 -7.15 35.05 -7.84
C GLU A 201 -6.82 35.17 -9.33
N LYS A 202 -7.05 34.11 -10.12
CA LYS A 202 -6.91 34.16 -11.59
C LYS A 202 -7.86 35.19 -12.17
N ILE A 203 -9.14 35.08 -11.79
CA ILE A 203 -10.21 35.93 -12.28
C ILE A 203 -9.90 37.39 -11.94
N LYS A 204 -9.45 37.66 -10.70
CA LYS A 204 -9.04 39.02 -10.28
C LYS A 204 -7.86 39.55 -11.10
N MET A 205 -6.82 38.75 -11.31
CA MET A 205 -5.66 39.20 -12.11
C MET A 205 -5.98 39.37 -13.61
N ASP A 206 -6.91 38.59 -14.15
CA ASP A 206 -7.36 38.75 -15.54
C ASP A 206 -8.27 39.97 -15.68
N SER A 207 -9.08 40.32 -14.68
CA SER A 207 -9.85 41.57 -14.68
C SER A 207 -8.99 42.83 -14.56
N TRP A 208 -7.76 42.73 -14.04
CA TRP A 208 -6.78 43.84 -14.02
C TRP A 208 -6.12 44.10 -15.39
N GLN A 209 -6.35 43.26 -16.39
CA GLN A 209 -5.88 43.49 -17.77
C GLN A 209 -6.88 44.28 -18.63
N ILE A 210 -8.04 44.69 -18.07
CA ILE A 210 -9.14 45.35 -18.81
C ILE A 210 -9.09 46.89 -18.71
N ASP A 211 -8.20 47.47 -17.92
CA ASP A 211 -7.89 48.92 -17.91
C ASP A 211 -6.48 49.19 -18.47
#